data_AF-A0AAV7A014-F1
#
_entry.id   AF-A0AAV7A014-F1
#
_cell.length_a   1.000
_cell.length_b   1.000
_cell.length_c   1.000
_cell.angle_alpha   90.00
_cell.angle_beta   90.00
_cell.angle_gamma   90.00
#
_symmetry.space_group_name_H-M   'P 1'
#
loop_
_entity.id
_entity.type
_entity.pdbx_description
1 polymer ?
#
loop_
_entity_poly.entity_id
_entity_poly.type
_entity_poly.pdbx_seq_one_letter_code
_entity_poly.pdbx_strand_id
1 'polypeptide(L)'
;MKYSLVIALFSFGIIVGICDAACFNTPPKRIRGRDPGGCTYDRTFHVYGSSWRTKDCMDCSCSDDGSIHCCQVGGRPDSYDKEKCTAIFDKENCRHHVVRNDDPCKTCPHSMVG
;
A
#
# COMPACT_ATOMS: atom_id res chain seq x y z
N MET A 1 -9.24 2.62 -48.21
CA MET A 1 -9.97 3.14 -47.03
C MET A 1 -9.62 2.35 -45.75
N LYS A 2 -8.44 1.75 -45.59
CA LYS A 2 -7.25 2.27 -44.87
C LYS A 2 -7.38 3.24 -43.68
N TYR A 3 -8.56 3.81 -43.39
CA TYR A 3 -8.81 4.63 -42.21
C TYR A 3 -9.99 4.13 -41.36
N SER A 4 -10.86 3.24 -41.87
CA SER A 4 -11.99 2.71 -41.08
C SER A 4 -11.58 1.69 -40.02
N LEU A 5 -10.45 0.98 -40.16
CA LEU A 5 -9.98 0.01 -39.17
C LEU A 5 -9.13 0.62 -38.06
N VAL A 6 -8.62 1.84 -38.24
CA VAL A 6 -7.73 2.50 -37.26
C VAL A 6 -8.52 3.25 -36.19
N ILE A 7 -9.77 3.62 -36.47
CA ILE A 7 -10.61 4.43 -35.57
C ILE A 7 -11.29 3.58 -34.48
N ALA A 8 -11.40 2.26 -34.66
CA ALA A 8 -11.97 1.37 -33.64
C ALA A 8 -10.98 1.01 -32.50
N LEU A 9 -9.73 1.44 -32.59
CA LEU A 9 -8.67 1.10 -31.62
C LEU A 9 -8.40 2.21 -30.59
N PHE A 10 -9.18 3.30 -30.56
CA PHE A 10 -8.82 4.51 -29.79
C PHE A 10 -9.81 4.98 -28.71
N SER A 11 -10.69 4.09 -28.22
CA SER A 11 -11.59 4.42 -27.10
C SER A 11 -12.00 3.13 -26.40
N PHE A 12 -11.28 2.65 -25.40
CA PHE A 12 -11.42 3.18 -24.04
C PHE A 12 -10.12 2.90 -23.27
N GLY A 13 -9.18 3.83 -23.38
CA GLY A 13 -8.08 3.93 -22.44
C GLY A 13 -8.62 4.33 -21.07
N ILE A 14 -9.11 3.36 -20.30
CA ILE A 14 -9.05 3.48 -18.84
C ILE A 14 -7.71 2.86 -18.47
N ILE A 15 -6.66 3.68 -18.62
CA ILE A 15 -5.53 3.54 -17.71
C ILE A 15 -6.15 3.87 -16.35
N VAL A 16 -6.66 2.85 -15.65
CA VAL A 16 -6.80 2.96 -14.21
C VAL A 16 -5.36 3.13 -13.79
N GLY A 17 -4.96 4.37 -13.53
CA GLY A 17 -3.69 4.62 -12.88
C GLY A 17 -3.70 3.73 -11.66
N ILE A 18 -2.85 2.72 -11.65
CA ILE A 18 -2.55 1.92 -10.48
C ILE A 18 -1.80 2.90 -9.59
N CYS A 19 -2.56 3.81 -8.97
CA CYS A 19 -2.08 4.60 -7.88
C CYS A 19 -1.98 3.58 -6.75
N ASP A 20 -0.90 2.79 -6.77
CA ASP A 20 -0.42 2.06 -5.60
C ASP A 20 0.07 3.12 -4.61
N ALA A 21 -0.83 4.00 -4.18
CA ALA A 21 -0.57 4.87 -3.08
C ALA A 21 -0.37 3.91 -1.90
N ALA A 22 0.89 3.81 -1.46
CA ALA A 22 1.24 3.07 -0.26
C ALA A 22 0.39 3.53 0.93
N CYS A 23 -0.15 4.76 0.87
CA CYS A 23 -0.96 5.36 1.90
C CYS A 23 -2.37 5.77 1.44
N PHE A 24 -3.31 5.77 2.39
CA PHE A 24 -4.62 6.37 2.21
C PHE A 24 -5.04 7.19 3.43
N ASN A 25 -5.97 8.12 3.19
CA ASN A 25 -6.63 8.91 4.22
C ASN A 25 -8.13 8.66 4.14
N THR A 26 -8.77 8.32 5.26
CA THR A 26 -10.23 8.31 5.35
C THR A 26 -10.70 9.53 6.14
N PRO A 27 -11.70 10.27 5.63
CA PRO A 27 -12.26 11.40 6.36
C PRO A 27 -12.96 10.93 7.64
N PRO A 28 -13.13 11.82 8.63
CA PRO A 28 -13.82 11.50 9.87
C PRO A 28 -15.27 11.10 9.64
N LYS A 29 -15.69 10.01 10.28
CA LYS A 29 -17.09 9.57 10.32
C LYS A 29 -17.83 10.31 11.43
N ARG A 30 -18.46 11.44 11.11
CA ARG A 30 -19.33 12.16 12.06
C ARG A 30 -20.74 11.57 12.05
N ILE A 31 -21.22 11.07 13.18
CA ILE A 31 -22.59 10.57 13.32
C ILE A 31 -23.46 11.71 13.86
N ARG A 32 -24.28 12.34 13.00
CA ARG A 32 -25.31 13.32 13.41
C ARG A 32 -24.79 14.43 14.35
N GLY A 33 -23.57 14.95 14.11
CA GLY A 33 -22.97 15.99 14.94
C GLY A 33 -22.46 15.54 16.32
N ARG A 34 -22.49 14.24 16.61
CA ARG A 34 -21.87 13.66 17.81
C ARG A 34 -20.42 13.30 17.53
N ASP A 35 -19.56 13.71 18.45
CA ASP A 35 -18.17 13.25 18.53
C ASP A 35 -18.15 11.79 19.04
N PRO A 36 -17.65 10.83 18.25
CA PRO A 36 -17.50 9.44 18.68
C PRO A 36 -16.35 9.23 19.68
N GLY A 37 -15.49 10.22 19.92
CA GLY A 37 -14.32 10.12 20.80
C GLY A 37 -13.16 9.31 20.20
N GLY A 38 -13.21 9.01 18.90
CA GLY A 38 -12.22 8.18 18.22
C GLY A 38 -12.55 7.86 16.77
N CYS A 39 -11.79 6.93 16.20
CA CYS A 39 -11.95 6.40 14.87
C CYS A 39 -12.42 4.94 14.91
N THR A 40 -13.08 4.48 13.84
CA THR A 40 -13.41 3.06 13.67
C THR A 40 -12.79 2.52 12.39
N TYR A 41 -11.86 1.57 12.55
CA TYR A 41 -11.15 0.89 11.47
C TYR A 41 -11.39 -0.62 11.56
N ASP A 42 -11.83 -1.26 10.47
CA ASP A 42 -12.19 -2.69 10.41
C ASP A 42 -12.92 -3.19 11.67
N ARG A 43 -14.03 -2.50 12.00
CA ARG A 43 -14.89 -2.79 13.17
C ARG A 43 -14.22 -2.66 14.55
N THR A 44 -12.99 -2.16 14.60
CA THR A 44 -12.25 -1.87 15.84
C THR A 44 -12.26 -0.38 16.13
N PHE A 45 -12.51 -0.01 17.38
CA PHE A 45 -12.46 1.39 17.84
C PHE A 45 -11.04 1.76 18.28
N HIS A 46 -10.58 2.93 17.84
CA HIS A 46 -9.28 3.49 18.15
C HIS A 46 -9.49 4.89 18.73
N VAL A 47 -8.90 5.17 19.90
CA VAL A 47 -8.97 6.49 20.52
C VAL A 47 -8.21 7.52 19.68
N TYR A 48 -8.57 8.80 19.80
CA TYR A 48 -7.82 9.90 19.16
C TYR A 48 -6.33 9.89 19.55
N GLY A 49 -5.49 10.25 18.58
CA GLY A 49 -4.02 10.23 18.68
C GLY A 49 -3.39 8.84 18.66
N SER A 50 -4.18 7.76 18.66
CA SER A 50 -3.62 6.40 18.67
C SER A 50 -3.05 6.00 17.31
N SER A 51 -2.06 5.11 17.34
CA SER A 51 -1.47 4.47 16.16
C SER A 51 -1.41 2.96 16.34
N TRP A 52 -1.54 2.21 15.26
CA TRP A 52 -1.53 0.75 15.26
C TRP A 52 -1.02 0.17 13.94
N ARG A 53 -0.47 -1.05 14.02
CA ARG A 53 -0.08 -1.85 12.85
C ARG A 53 -1.20 -2.85 12.52
N THR A 54 -1.63 -2.91 11.27
CA THR A 54 -2.60 -3.92 10.81
C THR A 54 -1.89 -5.24 10.46
N LYS A 55 -2.66 -6.33 10.40
CA LYS A 55 -2.16 -7.64 9.94
C LYS A 55 -1.68 -7.62 8.48
N ASP A 56 -2.14 -6.66 7.70
CA ASP A 56 -1.73 -6.47 6.31
C ASP A 56 -0.61 -5.44 6.17
N CYS A 57 0.16 -5.25 7.25
CA CYS A 57 1.37 -4.45 7.25
C CYS A 57 1.12 -2.97 6.90
N MET A 58 0.05 -2.41 7.47
CA MET A 58 -0.22 -0.97 7.42
C MET A 58 0.08 -0.32 8.77
N ASP A 59 0.90 0.73 8.81
CA ASP A 59 0.94 1.66 9.93
C ASP A 59 -0.20 2.67 9.80
N CYS A 60 -1.14 2.59 10.73
CA CYS A 60 -2.32 3.43 10.77
C CYS A 60 -2.30 4.35 11.99
N SER A 61 -2.94 5.51 11.87
CA SER A 61 -3.15 6.48 12.94
C SER A 61 -4.56 7.05 12.89
N CYS A 62 -5.11 7.33 14.07
CA CYS A 62 -6.38 8.03 14.26
C CYS A 62 -6.07 9.45 14.73
N SER A 63 -6.28 10.43 13.85
CA SER A 63 -6.07 11.84 14.15
C SER A 63 -7.15 12.37 15.09
N ASP A 64 -6.86 13.47 15.78
CA ASP A 64 -7.81 14.12 16.71
C ASP A 64 -9.06 14.68 16.02
N ASP A 65 -9.01 14.91 14.71
CA ASP A 65 -10.18 15.31 13.91
C ASP A 65 -11.07 14.12 13.52
N GLY A 66 -10.64 12.89 13.85
CA GLY A 66 -11.26 11.62 13.52
C GLY A 66 -10.93 11.05 12.15
N SER A 67 -10.01 11.68 11.41
CA SER A 67 -9.46 11.09 10.19
C SER A 67 -8.56 9.89 10.51
N ILE A 68 -8.50 8.94 9.59
CA ILE A 68 -7.57 7.80 9.68
C ILE A 68 -6.57 7.94 8.54
N HIS A 69 -5.28 7.87 8.87
CA HIS A 69 -4.22 7.75 7.89
C HIS A 69 -3.57 6.38 8.03
N CYS A 70 -3.37 5.66 6.93
CA CYS A 70 -2.71 4.36 6.92
C CYS A 70 -1.70 4.29 5.78
N CYS A 71 -0.50 3.73 6.03
CA CYS A 71 0.54 3.49 5.04
C CYS A 71 1.08 2.06 5.09
N GLN A 72 1.34 1.46 3.94
CA GLN A 72 2.08 0.20 3.84
C GLN A 72 3.49 0.38 4.38
N VAL A 73 3.95 -0.62 5.12
CA VAL A 73 5.31 -0.66 5.67
C VAL A 73 6.15 -1.71 4.97
N GLY A 74 7.47 -1.58 5.12
CA GLY A 74 8.43 -2.56 4.57
C GLY A 74 8.99 -2.20 3.20
N GLY A 75 8.53 -1.10 2.60
CA GLY A 75 8.91 -0.63 1.27
C GLY A 75 8.66 -1.68 0.18
N ARG A 76 8.85 -1.31 -1.08
CA ARG A 76 8.91 -2.25 -2.21
C ARG A 76 10.34 -2.26 -2.77
N PRO A 77 10.90 -3.43 -3.08
CA PRO A 77 12.16 -3.50 -3.82
C PRO A 77 11.99 -2.84 -5.18
N ASP A 78 12.82 -1.87 -5.48
CA ASP A 78 12.76 -1.08 -6.71
C ASP A 78 13.73 -1.65 -7.76
N SER A 79 15.03 -1.61 -7.46
CA SER A 79 16.08 -2.14 -8.33
C SER A 79 16.78 -3.33 -7.68
N TYR A 80 16.85 -4.45 -8.39
CA TYR A 80 17.65 -5.63 -8.08
C TYR A 80 17.82 -6.49 -9.35
N ASP A 81 18.78 -7.41 -9.35
CA ASP A 81 18.98 -8.38 -10.44
C ASP A 81 17.83 -9.40 -10.46
N LYS A 82 16.82 -9.17 -11.29
CA LYS A 82 15.63 -10.03 -11.40
C LYS A 82 15.90 -11.40 -12.04
N GLU A 83 17.07 -11.59 -12.66
CA GLU A 83 17.45 -12.90 -13.23
C GLU A 83 18.08 -13.79 -12.14
N LYS A 84 18.88 -13.20 -11.25
CA LYS A 84 19.60 -13.93 -10.20
C LYS A 84 18.95 -13.89 -8.83
N CYS A 85 17.97 -13.01 -8.62
CA CYS A 85 17.38 -12.76 -7.32
C CYS A 85 15.86 -12.68 -7.38
N THR A 86 15.24 -12.95 -6.24
CA THR A 86 13.79 -12.84 -6.03
C THR A 86 13.47 -12.05 -4.77
N ALA A 87 12.32 -11.37 -4.77
CA ALA A 87 11.82 -10.63 -3.63
C ALA A 87 10.76 -11.48 -2.90
N ILE A 88 10.97 -11.70 -1.61
CA ILE A 88 10.06 -12.44 -0.73
C ILE A 88 9.53 -11.47 0.31
N PHE A 89 8.21 -11.38 0.46
CA PHE A 89 7.60 -10.57 1.51
C PHE A 89 7.44 -11.39 2.79
N ASP A 90 8.15 -10.99 3.84
CA ASP A 90 7.97 -11.49 5.19
C ASP A 90 6.83 -10.70 5.86
N LYS A 91 5.66 -11.35 5.94
CA LYS A 91 4.45 -10.76 6.53
C LYS A 91 4.54 -10.62 8.06
N GLU A 92 5.36 -11.42 8.72
CA GLU A 92 5.51 -11.36 10.18
C GLU A 92 6.30 -10.11 10.58
N ASN A 93 7.38 -9.83 9.86
CA ASN A 93 8.21 -8.65 10.11
C ASN A 93 7.85 -7.45 9.22
N CYS A 94 6.87 -7.60 8.32
CA CYS A 94 6.43 -6.60 7.36
C CYS A 94 7.59 -5.97 6.56
N ARG A 95 8.39 -6.81 5.88
CA ARG A 95 9.53 -6.37 5.07
C ARG A 95 9.76 -7.27 3.86
N HIS A 96 10.35 -6.71 2.82
CA HIS A 96 10.84 -7.51 1.69
C HIS A 96 12.28 -7.96 1.91
N HIS A 97 12.55 -9.20 1.55
CA HIS A 97 13.88 -9.76 1.45
C HIS A 97 14.18 -10.01 -0.02
N VAL A 98 15.22 -9.37 -0.56
CA VAL A 98 15.75 -9.69 -1.89
C VAL A 98 16.88 -10.68 -1.72
N VAL A 99 16.66 -11.92 -2.15
CA VAL A 99 17.58 -13.05 -1.94
C VAL A 99 17.94 -13.70 -3.26
N ARG A 100 19.06 -14.42 -3.29
CA ARG A 100 19.50 -15.13 -4.50
C ARG A 100 18.60 -16.32 -4.80
N ASN A 101 18.42 -16.59 -6.08
CA ASN A 101 17.62 -17.72 -6.56
C ASN A 101 18.28 -19.07 -6.25
N ASP A 102 19.61 -19.14 -6.27
CA ASP A 102 20.37 -20.36 -5.99
C ASP A 102 20.68 -20.59 -4.51
N ASP A 103 20.54 -19.54 -3.68
CA ASP A 103 20.73 -19.62 -2.23
C ASP A 103 19.88 -18.54 -1.52
N PRO A 104 18.66 -18.89 -1.07
CA PRO A 104 17.76 -17.96 -0.39
C PRO A 104 18.30 -17.40 0.94
N CYS A 105 19.37 -17.98 1.50
CA CYS A 105 20.02 -17.46 2.70
C CYS A 105 20.94 -16.27 2.40
N LYS A 106 21.27 -16.01 1.12
CA LYS A 106 22.11 -14.89 0.70
C LYS A 106 21.27 -13.76 0.13
N THR A 107 21.45 -12.56 0.67
CA THR A 107 20.81 -11.34 0.17
C THR A 107 21.47 -10.84 -1.11
N CYS A 108 20.70 -10.13 -1.95
CA CYS A 108 21.21 -9.43 -3.12
C CYS A 108 21.30 -7.92 -2.86
N PRO A 109 22.19 -7.18 -3.54
CA PRO A 109 22.13 -5.72 -3.58
C PRO A 109 20.81 -5.25 -4.18
N HIS A 110 20.16 -4.28 -3.54
CA HIS A 110 18.89 -3.74 -3.99
C HIS A 110 18.63 -2.32 -3.47
N SER A 111 17.73 -1.59 -4.13
CA SER A 111 17.12 -0.36 -3.61
C SER A 111 15.69 -0.63 -3.16
N MET A 112 15.20 0.20 -2.23
CA MET A 112 13.83 0.15 -1.72
C MET A 112 13.16 1.51 -1.97
N VAL A 113 11.88 1.47 -2.30
CA VAL A 113 10.99 2.64 -2.34
C VAL A 113 9.90 2.49 -1.28
N GLY A 114 9.50 3.59 -0.65
CA GLY A 114 8.48 3.64 0.40
C GLY A 114 7.49 4.75 0.15
#